data_AF-A0A8S0VZ12-F1
#
_entry.id   AF-A0A8S0VZ12-F1
#
_cell.length_a   1.000
_cell.length_b   1.000
_cell.length_c   1.000
_cell.angle_alpha   90.00
_cell.angle_beta   90.00
_cell.angle_gamma   90.00
#
_symmetry.space_group_name_H-M   'P 1'
#
loop_
_entity.id
_entity.type
_entity.pdbx_description
1 polymer ?
#
loop_
_entity_poly.entity_id
_entity_poly.type
_entity_poly.pdbx_seq_one_letter_code
_entity_poly.pdbx_strand_id
1 'polypeptide(L)'
;MGQYWTWINLDKIDQTMGKSMGKFGEACWSPTDVLLFLRPPPRPMSIELRRVPPEPEDNYRLRVKEMEEMVERFNRYSYSPGSWAGDRIILLGDYAADYPPSLTLRDIERVSNICEVNDIEVGSVPPISHERRAKMTPEELATEEAENAARNVYRMMDEVASPYQWDRDRYDNGRLKVEDYTAFPKQTGWVLRNLTKRVYVRSNGIPYMPNDSSGNMEYYHYPKLEGTPGLSQVLYMRCAWSTDNSMAIMYEGNPPLHRGLWASDRFDVVPLEDTAEVLRDEGWEDVTRELAKEMYEIYKAQYGRKVYPAWVEEPESDEESNEEASLVPVRVLTLASCPGF
;
A
#
# COMPACT_ATOMS: atom_id res chain seq x y z
N MET A 1 22.61 7.49 -8.12
CA MET A 1 21.27 7.46 -8.71
C MET A 1 20.44 6.52 -7.87
N GLY A 2 19.15 6.78 -7.65
CA GLY A 2 18.32 5.92 -6.81
C GLY A 2 17.73 4.77 -7.62
N GLN A 3 17.53 3.64 -6.97
CA GLN A 3 16.92 2.44 -7.54
C GLN A 3 15.38 2.58 -7.59
N TYR A 4 14.73 2.03 -8.62
CA TYR A 4 13.28 1.94 -8.71
C TYR A 4 12.77 0.61 -8.16
N TRP A 5 11.55 0.62 -7.61
CA TRP A 5 10.99 -0.52 -6.90
C TRP A 5 9.58 -0.85 -7.40
N THR A 6 9.27 -2.14 -7.46
CA THR A 6 8.05 -2.67 -8.06
C THR A 6 7.49 -3.80 -7.20
N TRP A 7 6.21 -3.69 -6.82
CA TRP A 7 5.48 -4.80 -6.21
C TRP A 7 5.11 -5.84 -7.26
N ILE A 8 5.41 -7.10 -6.99
CA ILE A 8 5.11 -8.23 -7.85
C ILE A 8 4.34 -9.28 -7.05
N ASN A 9 3.18 -9.69 -7.54
CA ASN A 9 2.49 -10.89 -7.08
C ASN A 9 3.04 -12.10 -7.86
N LEU A 10 3.79 -12.96 -7.18
CA LEU A 10 4.47 -14.10 -7.81
C LEU A 10 3.49 -15.21 -8.24
N ASP A 11 2.34 -15.32 -7.57
CA ASP A 11 1.35 -16.34 -7.90
C ASP A 11 0.43 -15.92 -9.05
N LYS A 12 0.34 -14.62 -9.32
CA LYS A 12 -0.47 -14.02 -10.39
C LYS A 12 0.33 -13.14 -11.35
N ILE A 13 1.62 -13.41 -11.51
CA ILE A 13 2.55 -12.56 -12.27
C ILE A 13 2.15 -12.33 -13.74
N ASP A 14 1.42 -13.27 -14.39
CA ASP A 14 0.89 -13.06 -15.75
C ASP A 14 -0.37 -12.16 -15.79
N GLN A 15 -0.97 -11.89 -14.64
CA GLN A 15 -2.22 -11.15 -14.47
C GLN A 15 -2.02 -9.79 -13.77
N THR A 16 -0.82 -9.54 -13.25
CA THR A 16 -0.39 -8.28 -12.65
C THR A 16 0.76 -7.70 -13.46
N MET A 17 0.56 -6.52 -14.05
CA MET A 17 1.74 -5.68 -14.31
C MET A 17 2.33 -5.34 -12.94
N GLY A 18 3.66 -5.32 -12.80
CA GLY A 18 4.25 -4.92 -11.53
C GLY A 18 3.80 -3.49 -11.18
N LYS A 19 3.41 -3.23 -9.92
CA LYS A 19 3.07 -1.86 -9.51
C LYS A 19 4.37 -1.12 -9.19
N SER A 20 4.82 -0.29 -10.13
CA SER A 20 5.96 0.60 -9.92
C SER A 20 5.66 1.59 -8.80
N MET A 21 6.61 1.76 -7.89
CA MET A 21 6.50 2.62 -6.71
C MET A 21 7.37 3.88 -6.81
N GLY A 22 8.21 4.00 -7.85
CA GLY A 22 9.27 5.00 -7.85
C GLY A 22 10.44 4.59 -6.97
N LYS A 23 11.06 5.56 -6.28
CA LYS A 23 12.17 5.31 -5.36
C LYS A 23 11.67 4.90 -3.99
N PHE A 24 12.34 3.92 -3.37
CA PHE A 24 11.90 3.37 -2.09
C PHE A 24 11.77 4.42 -0.98
N GLY A 25 12.77 5.27 -0.78
CA GLY A 25 12.75 6.33 0.24
C GLY A 25 11.70 7.43 0.00
N GLU A 26 11.09 7.50 -1.17
CA GLU A 26 9.95 8.40 -1.45
C GLU A 26 8.62 7.68 -1.18
N ALA A 27 8.54 6.40 -1.59
CA ALA A 27 7.33 5.60 -1.49
C ALA A 27 7.04 5.05 -0.09
N CYS A 28 8.07 4.62 0.65
CA CYS A 28 7.91 3.90 1.92
C CYS A 28 7.22 4.73 3.02
N TRP A 29 7.32 6.06 2.97
CA TRP A 29 6.69 6.94 3.96
C TRP A 29 5.22 7.24 3.67
N SER A 30 4.74 6.88 2.48
CA SER A 30 3.34 7.05 2.11
C SER A 30 2.58 5.76 2.41
N PRO A 31 1.31 5.83 2.86
CA PRO A 31 0.44 4.67 2.85
C PRO A 31 0.29 4.17 1.42
N THR A 32 0.21 2.85 1.24
CA THR A 32 0.18 2.29 -0.11
C THR A 32 -0.96 1.31 -0.27
N ASP A 33 -1.50 1.25 -1.48
CA ASP A 33 -2.68 0.44 -1.78
C ASP A 33 -2.40 -1.08 -1.71
N VAL A 34 -1.14 -1.50 -1.50
CA VAL A 34 -0.80 -2.93 -1.41
C VAL A 34 -1.58 -3.63 -0.30
N LEU A 35 -1.87 -2.94 0.81
CA LEU A 35 -2.71 -3.49 1.88
C LEU A 35 -4.14 -3.79 1.41
N LEU A 36 -4.69 -3.00 0.47
CA LEU A 36 -6.01 -3.24 -0.09
C LEU A 36 -6.02 -4.53 -0.93
N PHE A 37 -4.94 -4.83 -1.65
CA PHE A 37 -4.83 -6.08 -2.42
C PHE A 37 -4.68 -7.30 -1.50
N LEU A 38 -4.06 -7.16 -0.34
CA LEU A 38 -3.85 -8.25 0.63
C LEU A 38 -5.03 -8.49 1.56
N ARG A 39 -6.00 -7.59 1.59
CA ARG A 39 -7.18 -7.70 2.45
C ARG A 39 -8.23 -8.61 1.81
N PRO A 40 -8.57 -9.78 2.37
CA PRO A 40 -9.57 -10.65 1.76
C PRO A 40 -10.88 -9.88 1.53
N PRO A 41 -11.60 -10.18 0.43
CA PRO A 41 -12.79 -9.44 0.07
C PRO A 41 -13.79 -9.46 1.23
N PRO A 42 -14.53 -8.36 1.46
CA PRO A 42 -15.60 -8.36 2.46
C PRO A 42 -16.47 -9.60 2.26
N ARG A 43 -16.81 -10.29 3.35
CA ARG A 43 -17.95 -11.21 3.29
C ARG A 43 -19.12 -10.37 2.76
N PRO A 44 -19.79 -10.78 1.67
CA PRO A 44 -20.90 -10.02 1.15
C PRO A 44 -21.93 -9.88 2.28
N MET A 45 -22.04 -8.69 2.86
CA MET A 45 -23.26 -8.34 3.57
C MET A 45 -24.37 -8.42 2.54
N SER A 46 -25.51 -8.98 2.92
CA SER A 46 -26.71 -8.93 2.09
C SER A 46 -26.99 -7.46 1.75
N ILE A 47 -26.57 -7.02 0.56
CA ILE A 47 -26.84 -5.67 0.09
C ILE A 47 -28.35 -5.63 -0.19
N GLU A 48 -29.10 -5.02 0.72
CA GLU A 48 -30.45 -4.56 0.38
C GLU A 48 -30.28 -3.42 -0.62
N LEU A 49 -30.38 -3.74 -1.92
CA LEU A 49 -30.41 -2.76 -2.98
C LEU A 49 -31.56 -1.79 -2.74
N ARG A 50 -31.26 -0.62 -2.15
CA ARG A 50 -32.20 0.48 -2.07
C ARG A 50 -32.53 0.91 -3.49
N ARG A 51 -33.79 0.73 -3.88
CA ARG A 51 -34.30 1.18 -5.19
C ARG A 51 -34.17 2.69 -5.29
N VAL A 52 -33.16 3.15 -6.04
CA VAL A 52 -33.06 4.54 -6.47
C VAL A 52 -34.19 4.81 -7.48
N PRO A 53 -34.87 5.96 -7.43
CA PRO A 53 -35.90 6.30 -8.41
C PRO A 53 -35.33 6.26 -9.84
N PRO A 54 -36.09 5.79 -10.85
CA PRO A 54 -35.59 5.66 -12.20
C PRO A 54 -35.29 7.05 -12.81
N GLU A 55 -34.02 7.30 -13.14
CA GLU A 55 -33.68 8.25 -14.20
C GLU A 55 -34.20 7.73 -15.56
N PRO A 56 -34.26 8.57 -16.62
CA PRO A 56 -34.66 8.14 -17.95
C PRO A 56 -33.89 6.88 -18.40
N GLU A 57 -34.61 5.82 -18.78
CA GLU A 57 -34.09 4.45 -18.97
C GLU A 57 -32.85 4.36 -19.87
N ASP A 58 -32.74 5.21 -20.88
CA ASP A 58 -31.67 5.14 -21.88
C ASP A 58 -30.31 5.56 -21.30
N ASN A 59 -30.28 6.56 -20.42
CA ASN A 59 -29.05 7.00 -19.74
C ASN A 59 -28.59 6.01 -18.66
N TYR A 60 -29.52 5.24 -18.10
CA TYR A 60 -29.24 4.22 -17.11
C TYR A 60 -28.60 2.99 -17.75
N ARG A 61 -29.16 2.48 -18.85
CA ARG A 61 -28.62 1.30 -19.54
C ARG A 61 -27.23 1.51 -20.10
N LEU A 62 -26.94 2.70 -20.65
CA LEU A 62 -25.62 3.04 -21.17
C LEU A 62 -24.58 3.08 -20.04
N ARG A 63 -24.89 3.74 -18.90
CA ARG A 63 -23.99 3.80 -17.75
C ARG A 63 -23.78 2.45 -17.07
N VAL A 64 -24.80 1.59 -16.99
CA VAL A 64 -24.65 0.23 -16.48
C VAL A 64 -23.69 -0.57 -17.35
N LYS A 65 -23.85 -0.51 -18.68
CA LYS A 65 -22.97 -1.22 -19.61
C LYS A 65 -21.53 -0.69 -19.56
N GLU A 66 -21.34 0.63 -19.53
CA GLU A 66 -20.00 1.24 -19.35
C GLU A 66 -19.36 0.83 -18.02
N MET A 67 -20.15 0.76 -16.94
CA MET A 67 -19.68 0.32 -15.63
C MET A 67 -19.36 -1.18 -15.60
N GLU A 68 -20.16 -2.03 -16.24
CA GLU A 68 -19.88 -3.46 -16.40
C GLU A 68 -18.60 -3.69 -17.21
N GLU A 69 -18.44 -3.02 -18.36
CA GLU A 69 -17.23 -3.11 -19.18
C GLU A 69 -15.99 -2.53 -18.46
N MET A 70 -16.17 -1.51 -17.62
CA MET A 70 -15.11 -0.94 -16.78
C MET A 70 -14.75 -1.87 -15.63
N VAL A 71 -15.72 -2.47 -14.93
CA VAL A 71 -15.50 -3.46 -13.86
C VAL A 71 -14.87 -4.72 -14.43
N GLU A 72 -15.27 -5.17 -15.61
CA GLU A 72 -14.67 -6.32 -16.28
C GLU A 72 -13.23 -6.00 -16.72
N ARG A 73 -12.95 -4.77 -17.17
CA ARG A 73 -11.56 -4.31 -17.40
C ARG A 73 -10.76 -4.24 -16.10
N PHE A 74 -11.34 -3.68 -15.04
CA PHE A 74 -10.71 -3.53 -13.75
C PHE A 74 -10.42 -4.88 -13.11
N ASN A 75 -11.32 -5.85 -13.23
CA ASN A 75 -11.12 -7.22 -12.77
C ASN A 75 -10.15 -8.02 -13.64
N ARG A 76 -9.94 -7.61 -14.90
CA ARG A 76 -8.95 -8.24 -15.80
C ARG A 76 -7.52 -7.93 -15.37
N TYR A 77 -7.30 -6.77 -14.76
CA TYR A 77 -6.07 -6.45 -14.08
C TYR A 77 -6.22 -6.88 -12.62
N SER A 78 -5.29 -7.66 -12.06
CA SER A 78 -5.44 -8.27 -10.73
C SER A 78 -5.29 -7.26 -9.57
N TYR A 79 -6.03 -6.14 -9.61
CA TYR A 79 -5.99 -5.04 -8.65
C TYR A 79 -7.31 -4.89 -7.88
N SER A 80 -8.18 -5.90 -7.89
CA SER A 80 -9.35 -5.89 -7.03
C SER A 80 -8.93 -6.04 -5.55
N PRO A 81 -9.58 -5.36 -4.60
CA PRO A 81 -9.30 -5.55 -3.19
C PRO A 81 -9.35 -7.05 -2.81
N GLY A 82 -8.34 -7.52 -2.09
CA GLY A 82 -8.19 -8.92 -1.70
C GLY A 82 -7.75 -9.89 -2.76
N SER A 83 -7.50 -9.42 -3.98
CA SER A 83 -7.02 -10.27 -5.06
C SER A 83 -5.64 -10.87 -4.78
N TRP A 84 -4.85 -10.33 -3.85
CA TRP A 84 -3.52 -10.83 -3.47
C TRP A 84 -3.50 -11.51 -2.10
N ALA A 85 -4.65 -11.59 -1.41
CA ALA A 85 -4.73 -12.25 -0.11
C ALA A 85 -4.34 -13.74 -0.23
N GLY A 86 -3.33 -14.15 0.52
CA GLY A 86 -2.76 -15.50 0.52
C GLY A 86 -1.65 -15.74 -0.52
N ASP A 87 -1.38 -14.78 -1.40
CA ASP A 87 -0.40 -14.93 -2.48
C ASP A 87 1.02 -14.57 -2.02
N ARG A 88 2.01 -15.11 -2.73
CA ARG A 88 3.42 -14.73 -2.59
C ARG A 88 3.66 -13.36 -3.20
N ILE A 89 4.24 -12.43 -2.44
CA ILE A 89 4.58 -11.08 -2.94
C ILE A 89 6.05 -10.75 -2.72
N ILE A 90 6.62 -9.94 -3.61
CA ILE A 90 7.98 -9.40 -3.49
C ILE A 90 7.96 -7.93 -3.89
N LEU A 91 8.76 -7.12 -3.19
CA LEU A 91 9.07 -5.75 -3.60
C LEU A 91 10.46 -5.77 -4.22
N LEU A 92 10.52 -6.02 -5.52
CA LEU A 92 11.78 -6.13 -6.23
C LEU A 92 12.19 -4.75 -6.72
N GLY A 93 13.48 -4.43 -6.70
CA GLY A 93 13.91 -3.25 -7.44
C GLY A 93 14.90 -3.53 -8.56
N ASP A 94 15.02 -2.55 -9.44
CA ASP A 94 15.57 -2.69 -10.79
C ASP A 94 17.06 -3.01 -10.85
N TYR A 95 17.80 -2.86 -9.74
CA TYR A 95 19.22 -3.26 -9.65
C TYR A 95 19.42 -4.63 -9.00
N ALA A 96 18.38 -5.44 -8.83
CA ALA A 96 18.50 -6.80 -8.32
C ALA A 96 19.22 -7.72 -9.33
N ALA A 97 20.41 -8.20 -8.97
CA ALA A 97 21.16 -9.20 -9.74
C ALA A 97 21.03 -10.63 -9.19
N ASP A 98 20.34 -10.80 -8.06
CA ASP A 98 19.97 -12.08 -7.48
C ASP A 98 18.52 -12.04 -6.97
N TYR A 99 18.04 -13.19 -6.47
CA TYR A 99 16.66 -13.37 -6.02
C TYR A 99 16.62 -14.08 -4.66
N PRO A 100 15.52 -13.93 -3.88
CA PRO A 100 15.36 -14.68 -2.64
C PRO A 100 15.48 -16.19 -2.88
N PRO A 101 16.13 -16.96 -1.97
CA PRO A 101 16.32 -18.40 -2.15
C PRO A 101 15.02 -19.22 -2.29
N SER A 102 13.90 -18.66 -1.87
CA SER A 102 12.55 -19.23 -1.98
C SER A 102 11.93 -19.13 -3.38
N LEU A 103 12.50 -18.34 -4.30
CA LEU A 103 12.02 -18.28 -5.69
C LEU A 103 12.46 -19.51 -6.48
N THR A 104 11.53 -20.07 -7.24
CA THR A 104 11.84 -21.13 -8.21
C THR A 104 12.46 -20.53 -9.47
N LEU A 105 13.15 -21.34 -10.28
CA LEU A 105 13.66 -20.90 -11.59
C LEU A 105 12.56 -20.31 -12.49
N ARG A 106 11.34 -20.86 -12.40
CA ARG A 106 10.17 -20.36 -13.12
C ARG A 106 9.71 -18.99 -12.61
N ASP A 107 9.77 -18.75 -11.30
CA ASP A 107 9.47 -17.44 -10.74
C ASP A 107 10.48 -16.41 -11.26
N ILE A 108 11.78 -16.77 -11.25
CA ILE A 108 12.87 -15.91 -11.74
C ILE A 108 12.67 -15.53 -13.21
N GLU A 109 12.44 -16.50 -14.10
CA GLU A 109 12.23 -16.24 -15.53
C GLU A 109 11.07 -15.24 -15.77
N ARG A 110 9.95 -15.41 -15.05
CA ARG A 110 8.78 -14.54 -15.20
C ARG A 110 9.04 -13.14 -14.64
N VAL A 111 9.77 -13.05 -13.53
CA VAL A 111 10.15 -11.77 -12.91
C VAL A 111 11.13 -10.99 -13.80
N SER A 112 12.13 -11.64 -14.36
CA SER A 112 13.10 -10.99 -15.27
C SER A 112 12.40 -10.37 -16.48
N ASN A 113 11.41 -11.06 -17.05
CA ASN A 113 10.62 -10.53 -18.17
C ASN A 113 9.85 -9.25 -17.80
N ILE A 114 9.35 -9.12 -16.56
CA ILE A 114 8.68 -7.89 -16.10
C ILE A 114 9.67 -6.73 -15.98
N CYS A 115 10.86 -6.98 -15.44
CA CYS A 115 11.89 -5.96 -15.31
C CYS A 115 12.35 -5.44 -16.67
N GLU A 116 12.55 -6.33 -17.65
CA GLU A 116 12.93 -5.94 -19.02
C GLU A 116 11.85 -5.09 -19.70
N VAL A 117 10.57 -5.46 -19.54
CA VAL A 117 9.45 -4.66 -20.08
C VAL A 117 9.37 -3.30 -19.41
N ASN A 118 9.57 -3.24 -18.09
CA ASN A 118 9.59 -1.97 -17.36
C ASN A 118 10.79 -1.10 -17.74
N ASP A 119 11.98 -1.64 -18.03
CA ASP A 119 13.10 -0.83 -18.51
C ASP A 119 12.83 -0.22 -19.90
N ILE A 120 11.98 -0.88 -20.70
CA ILE A 120 11.52 -0.38 -22.01
C ILE A 120 10.39 0.66 -21.83
N GLU A 121 9.52 0.53 -20.83
CA GLU A 121 8.34 1.39 -20.61
C GLU A 121 8.55 2.56 -19.61
N VAL A 122 9.47 2.42 -18.65
CA VAL A 122 9.88 3.45 -17.66
C VAL A 122 10.96 4.36 -18.23
N GLY A 123 11.58 3.97 -19.35
CA GLY A 123 12.14 4.93 -20.28
C GLY A 123 11.01 5.83 -20.76
N SER A 124 11.01 7.11 -20.36
CA SER A 124 10.26 8.20 -21.01
C SER A 124 10.00 7.80 -22.45
N VAL A 125 8.75 7.57 -22.88
CA VAL A 125 8.42 7.14 -24.25
C VAL A 125 9.40 7.81 -25.18
N PRO A 126 10.41 7.09 -25.72
CA PRO A 126 11.58 7.76 -26.25
C PRO A 126 11.07 8.68 -27.34
N PRO A 127 11.34 10.00 -27.25
CA PRO A 127 10.81 10.94 -28.22
C PRO A 127 11.13 10.37 -29.60
N ILE A 128 10.13 10.33 -30.49
CA ILE A 128 10.25 9.74 -31.82
C ILE A 128 11.59 10.20 -32.38
N SER A 129 12.51 9.25 -32.58
CA SER A 129 13.88 9.60 -32.93
C SER A 129 13.87 10.49 -34.17
N HIS A 130 14.77 11.47 -34.26
CA HIS A 130 14.78 12.41 -35.39
C HIS A 130 14.80 11.69 -36.75
N GLU A 131 15.48 10.54 -36.82
CA GLU A 131 15.52 9.70 -38.03
C GLU A 131 14.20 9.00 -38.34
N ARG A 132 13.47 8.54 -37.33
CA ARG A 132 12.15 7.92 -37.51
C ARG A 132 11.10 8.98 -37.87
N ARG A 133 11.16 10.14 -37.20
CA ARG A 133 10.29 11.30 -37.47
C ARG A 133 10.43 11.82 -38.91
N ALA A 134 11.65 11.77 -39.46
CA ALA A 134 11.91 12.19 -40.85
C ALA A 134 11.36 11.22 -41.92
N LYS A 135 11.02 9.99 -41.54
CA LYS A 135 10.52 8.94 -42.45
C LYS A 135 9.00 8.75 -42.37
N MET A 136 8.34 9.37 -41.38
CA MET A 136 6.91 9.27 -41.19
C MET A 136 6.18 10.33 -41.98
N THR A 137 5.01 9.97 -42.49
CA THR A 137 4.06 10.96 -43.03
C THR A 137 3.50 11.82 -41.90
N PRO A 138 2.99 13.03 -42.21
CA PRO A 138 2.35 13.88 -41.20
C PRO A 138 1.19 13.20 -40.46
N GLU A 139 0.46 12.30 -41.13
CA GLU A 139 -0.68 11.57 -40.57
C GLU A 139 -0.22 10.47 -39.60
N GLU A 140 0.78 9.66 -39.97
CA GLU A 140 1.37 8.66 -39.08
C GLU A 140 2.02 9.30 -37.85
N LEU A 141 2.67 10.46 -38.03
CA LEU A 141 3.26 11.20 -36.93
C LEU A 141 2.19 11.69 -35.95
N ALA A 142 1.07 12.21 -36.47
CA ALA A 142 -0.05 12.66 -35.65
C ALA A 142 -0.73 11.51 -34.88
N THR A 143 -0.89 10.34 -35.51
CA THR A 143 -1.42 9.15 -34.84
C THR A 143 -0.50 8.65 -33.73
N GLU A 144 0.80 8.53 -33.99
CA GLU A 144 1.76 8.05 -32.99
C GLU A 144 1.96 9.07 -31.85
N GLU A 145 1.96 10.38 -32.15
CA GLU A 145 1.96 11.44 -31.13
C GLU A 145 0.67 11.40 -30.28
N ALA A 146 -0.50 11.15 -30.88
CA ALA A 146 -1.76 11.00 -30.15
C ALA A 146 -1.80 9.74 -29.28
N GLU A 147 -1.27 8.60 -29.76
CA GLU A 147 -1.16 7.37 -28.98
C GLU A 147 -0.15 7.50 -27.82
N ASN A 148 0.97 8.18 -28.05
CA ASN A 148 1.95 8.49 -27.01
C ASN A 148 1.36 9.46 -25.98
N ALA A 149 0.59 10.46 -26.41
CA ALA A 149 -0.15 11.36 -25.52
C ALA A 149 -1.19 10.58 -24.71
N ALA A 150 -1.96 9.69 -25.35
CA ALA A 150 -2.92 8.83 -24.66
C ALA A 150 -2.23 7.91 -23.65
N ARG A 151 -1.13 7.23 -24.00
CA ARG A 151 -0.33 6.40 -23.07
C ARG A 151 0.21 7.22 -21.89
N ASN A 152 0.70 8.44 -22.13
CA ASN A 152 1.12 9.33 -21.06
C ASN A 152 -0.05 9.81 -20.18
N VAL A 153 -1.22 10.06 -20.76
CA VAL A 153 -2.44 10.39 -20.00
C VAL A 153 -2.92 9.18 -19.20
N TYR A 154 -2.86 7.96 -19.72
CA TYR A 154 -3.18 6.73 -18.97
C TYR A 154 -2.18 6.47 -17.86
N ARG A 155 -0.87 6.66 -18.09
CA ARG A 155 0.16 6.58 -17.03
C ARG A 155 -0.07 7.63 -15.96
N MET A 156 -0.36 8.87 -16.36
CA MET A 156 -0.77 9.91 -15.41
C MET A 156 -2.06 9.51 -14.71
N MET A 157 -3.06 8.96 -15.38
CA MET A 157 -4.29 8.50 -14.74
C MET A 157 -4.07 7.29 -13.84
N ASP A 158 -3.03 6.48 -14.01
CA ASP A 158 -2.67 5.36 -13.14
C ASP A 158 -1.84 5.83 -11.93
N GLU A 159 -0.97 6.83 -12.12
CA GLU A 159 -0.20 7.52 -11.07
C GLU A 159 -1.07 8.50 -10.24
N VAL A 160 -2.08 9.12 -10.87
CA VAL A 160 -3.06 10.08 -10.32
C VAL A 160 -4.32 9.34 -9.85
N ALA A 161 -4.65 8.16 -10.40
CA ALA A 161 -5.55 7.20 -9.75
C ALA A 161 -4.83 6.44 -8.65
N SER A 162 -4.12 7.18 -7.81
CA SER A 162 -4.32 6.94 -6.40
C SER A 162 -5.84 6.93 -6.16
N PRO A 163 -6.43 5.86 -5.57
CA PRO A 163 -7.84 5.82 -5.22
C PRO A 163 -8.33 7.11 -4.53
N TYR A 164 -7.40 7.79 -3.84
CA TYR A 164 -7.56 9.06 -3.16
C TYR A 164 -8.02 10.26 -4.01
N GLN A 165 -7.66 10.38 -5.29
CA GLN A 165 -8.04 11.55 -6.09
C GLN A 165 -9.46 11.40 -6.64
N TRP A 166 -9.85 10.17 -6.98
CA TRP A 166 -11.22 9.82 -7.35
C TRP A 166 -12.18 9.87 -6.15
N ASP A 167 -11.71 9.50 -4.95
CA ASP A 167 -12.54 9.60 -3.74
C ASP A 167 -12.75 11.06 -3.34
N ARG A 168 -11.72 11.92 -3.40
CA ARG A 168 -11.86 13.38 -3.14
C ARG A 168 -12.90 14.05 -4.03
N ASP A 169 -12.87 13.80 -5.35
CA ASP A 169 -13.80 14.43 -6.29
C ASP A 169 -15.25 13.92 -6.14
N ARG A 170 -15.46 12.73 -5.56
CA ARG A 170 -16.80 12.26 -5.16
C ARG A 170 -17.27 12.81 -3.83
N TYR A 171 -16.35 13.05 -2.89
CA TYR A 171 -16.67 13.67 -1.60
C TYR A 171 -17.18 15.11 -1.76
N ASP A 172 -16.62 15.89 -2.69
CA ASP A 172 -17.04 17.29 -2.92
C ASP A 172 -18.28 17.44 -3.83
N ASN A 173 -18.58 16.47 -4.70
CA ASN A 173 -19.68 16.59 -5.68
C ASN A 173 -21.03 16.01 -5.23
N GLY A 174 -21.18 15.62 -3.96
CA GLY A 174 -22.47 15.33 -3.32
C GLY A 174 -23.32 14.21 -3.95
N ARG A 175 -22.74 13.34 -4.80
CA ARG A 175 -23.51 12.40 -5.64
C ARG A 175 -23.23 10.91 -5.49
N LEU A 176 -22.39 10.51 -4.54
CA LEU A 176 -22.44 9.17 -3.97
C LEU A 176 -22.01 9.28 -2.51
N LYS A 177 -22.93 9.06 -1.59
CA LYS A 177 -22.58 8.76 -0.21
C LYS A 177 -21.84 7.42 -0.27
N VAL A 178 -20.52 7.46 -0.13
CA VAL A 178 -19.67 6.29 0.15
C VAL A 178 -19.98 5.78 1.57
N GLU A 179 -21.26 5.53 1.83
CA GLU A 179 -21.75 4.84 3.01
C GLU A 179 -21.68 3.32 2.76
N ASP A 180 -21.57 2.84 1.50
CA ASP A 180 -21.56 1.40 1.18
C ASP A 180 -20.19 0.69 1.28
N TYR A 181 -19.07 1.40 1.34
CA TYR A 181 -17.78 0.78 1.72
C TYR A 181 -17.59 0.70 3.25
N THR A 182 -18.58 1.17 4.03
CA THR A 182 -18.59 1.06 5.51
C THR A 182 -19.05 -0.32 6.01
N ALA A 183 -18.96 -1.34 5.15
CA ALA A 183 -19.37 -2.71 5.47
C ALA A 183 -18.51 -3.42 6.52
N PHE A 184 -17.70 -2.68 7.26
CA PHE A 184 -16.85 -3.20 8.30
C PHE A 184 -17.28 -2.54 9.61
N PRO A 185 -17.56 -3.33 10.66
CA PRO A 185 -17.78 -2.77 11.99
C PRO A 185 -16.59 -1.87 12.35
N LYS A 186 -16.77 -0.92 13.29
CA LYS A 186 -15.66 -0.09 13.78
C LYS A 186 -14.57 -1.02 14.32
N GLN A 187 -13.55 -1.28 13.51
CA GLN A 187 -12.50 -2.23 13.87
C GLN A 187 -11.52 -1.55 14.81
N THR A 188 -11.15 -2.24 15.89
CA THR A 188 -10.15 -1.78 16.84
C THR A 188 -8.71 -1.90 16.32
N GLY A 189 -8.50 -2.64 15.23
CA GLY A 189 -7.20 -2.76 14.56
C GLY A 189 -7.16 -3.79 13.44
N TRP A 190 -6.05 -3.79 12.72
CA TRP A 190 -5.75 -4.69 11.61
C TRP A 190 -4.54 -5.56 11.95
N VAL A 191 -4.48 -6.75 11.36
CA VAL A 191 -3.36 -7.67 11.48
C VAL A 191 -2.84 -8.00 10.10
N LEU A 192 -1.55 -7.72 9.88
CA LEU A 192 -0.80 -8.27 8.76
C LEU A 192 -0.25 -9.64 9.16
N ARG A 193 -0.63 -10.70 8.46
CA ARG A 193 -0.14 -12.06 8.72
C ARG A 193 0.85 -12.48 7.65
N ASN A 194 2.02 -12.93 8.06
CA ASN A 194 2.92 -13.69 7.20
C ASN A 194 2.57 -15.16 7.34
N LEU A 195 1.84 -15.68 6.35
CA LEU A 195 1.32 -17.05 6.34
C LEU A 195 2.43 -18.08 6.16
N THR A 196 3.54 -17.73 5.50
CA THR A 196 4.68 -18.63 5.31
C THR A 196 5.38 -18.91 6.63
N LYS A 197 5.59 -17.88 7.45
CA LYS A 197 6.33 -17.97 8.72
C LYS A 197 5.45 -18.17 9.94
N ARG A 198 4.13 -18.04 9.80
CA ARG A 198 3.15 -18.09 10.90
C ARG A 198 3.39 -17.02 11.97
N VAL A 199 3.74 -15.83 11.53
CA VAL A 199 3.93 -14.64 12.38
C VAL A 199 2.96 -13.55 11.99
N TYR A 200 2.66 -12.63 12.90
CA TYR A 200 1.75 -11.52 12.64
C TYR A 200 2.18 -10.20 13.26
N VAL A 201 1.61 -9.12 12.72
CA VAL A 201 1.87 -7.74 13.13
C VAL A 201 0.56 -7.01 13.31
N ARG A 202 0.38 -6.39 14.47
CA ARG A 202 -0.81 -5.59 14.79
C ARG A 202 -0.60 -4.14 14.35
N SER A 203 -1.59 -3.54 13.70
CA SER A 203 -1.52 -2.16 13.23
C SER A 203 -1.39 -1.15 14.36
N ASN A 204 -2.00 -1.43 15.51
CA ASN A 204 -1.99 -0.55 16.68
C ASN A 204 -0.69 -0.64 17.49
N GLY A 205 0.20 -1.58 17.18
CA GLY A 205 1.49 -1.73 17.87
C GLY A 205 2.69 -1.30 17.02
N ILE A 206 2.47 -0.73 15.82
CA ILE A 206 3.55 -0.13 15.03
C ILE A 206 3.49 1.39 15.14
N PRO A 207 4.55 2.05 15.63
CA PRO A 207 4.58 3.49 15.70
C PRO A 207 4.73 4.10 14.30
N TYR A 208 4.14 5.27 14.13
CA TYR A 208 4.33 6.08 12.94
C TYR A 208 4.74 7.50 13.32
N MET A 209 5.41 8.19 12.41
CA MET A 209 5.68 9.61 12.55
C MET A 209 4.52 10.39 11.90
N PRO A 210 3.70 11.12 12.67
CA PRO A 210 2.73 12.03 12.11
C PRO A 210 3.45 13.14 11.34
N ASN A 211 2.80 13.65 10.30
CA ASN A 211 3.30 14.77 9.50
C ASN A 211 3.27 16.12 10.24
N ASP A 212 2.95 16.12 11.54
CA ASP A 212 3.01 17.32 12.34
C ASP A 212 4.44 17.58 12.82
N SER A 213 4.74 18.85 13.07
CA SER A 213 6.06 19.27 13.51
C SER A 213 6.38 18.84 14.95
N SER A 214 5.56 17.99 15.58
CA SER A 214 5.72 17.60 16.98
C SER A 214 6.97 16.76 17.21
N GLY A 215 7.40 16.03 16.16
CA GLY A 215 8.50 15.08 16.23
C GLY A 215 8.17 13.83 17.02
N ASN A 216 6.98 13.70 17.63
CA ASN A 216 6.64 12.54 18.45
C ASN A 216 6.13 11.39 17.59
N MET A 217 6.55 10.16 17.89
CA MET A 217 5.92 8.97 17.32
C MET A 217 4.63 8.68 18.05
N GLU A 218 3.63 8.25 17.31
CA GLU A 218 2.34 7.86 17.85
C GLU A 218 1.99 6.44 17.45
N TYR A 219 1.13 5.81 18.25
CA TYR A 219 0.47 4.56 17.88
C TYR A 219 -0.88 4.90 17.26
N TYR A 220 -1.11 4.46 16.02
CA TYR A 220 -2.31 4.82 15.28
C TYR A 220 -3.46 3.85 15.59
N HIS A 221 -4.58 4.39 16.07
CA HIS A 221 -5.82 3.64 16.30
C HIS A 221 -6.89 4.03 15.29
N TYR A 222 -6.60 3.86 13.99
CA TYR A 222 -7.58 4.18 12.96
C TYR A 222 -8.33 2.93 12.50
N PRO A 223 -9.66 3.00 12.38
CA PRO A 223 -10.47 1.83 12.08
C PRO A 223 -10.40 1.41 10.60
N LYS A 224 -9.87 2.26 9.71
CA LYS A 224 -9.78 1.94 8.28
C LYS A 224 -8.40 1.41 7.92
N LEU A 225 -8.36 0.34 7.13
CA LEU A 225 -7.12 -0.23 6.61
C LEU A 225 -6.36 0.74 5.72
N GLU A 226 -7.11 1.49 4.91
CA GLU A 226 -6.56 2.51 4.05
C GLU A 226 -5.93 3.62 4.90
N GLY A 227 -4.68 3.95 4.62
CA GLY A 227 -3.95 4.91 5.43
C GLY A 227 -3.47 4.37 6.76
N THR A 228 -3.63 3.09 7.10
CA THR A 228 -3.06 2.48 8.33
C THR A 228 -1.53 2.54 8.24
N PRO A 229 -0.89 3.52 8.90
CA PRO A 229 0.54 3.62 8.88
C PRO A 229 1.13 2.49 9.72
N GLY A 230 2.38 2.15 9.45
CA GLY A 230 3.07 1.04 10.08
C GLY A 230 3.00 -0.26 9.28
N LEU A 231 1.81 -0.80 9.00
CA LEU A 231 1.70 -2.10 8.30
C LEU A 231 2.23 -2.06 6.86
N SER A 232 1.96 -0.96 6.13
CA SER A 232 2.54 -0.76 4.79
C SER A 232 4.07 -0.71 4.88
N GLN A 233 4.61 0.07 5.82
CA GLN A 233 6.05 0.22 6.04
C GLN A 233 6.71 -1.12 6.40
N VAL A 234 6.07 -1.94 7.23
CA VAL A 234 6.53 -3.31 7.53
C VAL A 234 6.65 -4.13 6.25
N LEU A 235 5.65 -4.08 5.36
CA LEU A 235 5.75 -4.75 4.06
C LEU A 235 6.90 -4.21 3.20
N TYR A 236 7.06 -2.87 3.09
CA TYR A 236 8.19 -2.28 2.36
C TYR A 236 9.53 -2.83 2.84
N MET A 237 9.74 -2.80 4.15
CA MET A 237 11.03 -3.13 4.76
C MET A 237 11.30 -4.64 4.77
N ARG A 238 10.26 -5.46 4.97
CA ARG A 238 10.41 -6.91 5.09
C ARG A 238 10.27 -7.64 3.74
N CYS A 239 9.69 -7.04 2.70
CA CYS A 239 9.55 -7.69 1.38
C CYS A 239 10.50 -7.16 0.30
N ALA A 240 11.28 -6.11 0.59
CA ALA A 240 12.23 -5.53 -0.37
C ALA A 240 13.36 -6.50 -0.73
N TRP A 241 13.69 -6.58 -2.02
CA TRP A 241 14.83 -7.34 -2.52
C TRP A 241 15.62 -6.59 -3.60
N SER A 242 16.92 -6.42 -3.38
CA SER A 242 17.91 -5.95 -4.36
C SER A 242 19.32 -6.38 -3.98
N THR A 243 20.24 -6.40 -4.93
CA THR A 243 21.69 -6.49 -4.67
C THR A 243 22.33 -5.14 -4.40
N ASP A 244 21.66 -4.05 -4.77
CA ASP A 244 22.11 -2.68 -4.55
C ASP A 244 21.42 -2.07 -3.32
N ASN A 245 22.17 -1.27 -2.55
CA ASN A 245 21.70 -0.69 -1.30
C ASN A 245 21.11 0.73 -1.45
N SER A 246 20.89 1.21 -2.68
CA SER A 246 20.36 2.54 -3.00
C SER A 246 18.87 2.69 -2.70
N MET A 247 18.51 2.58 -1.42
CA MET A 247 17.15 2.67 -0.89
C MET A 247 16.62 4.11 -0.77
N ALA A 248 17.49 5.12 -0.86
CA ALA A 248 17.19 6.50 -0.47
C ALA A 248 16.70 6.64 1.01
N ILE A 249 17.12 5.72 1.89
CA ILE A 249 16.94 5.75 3.34
C ILE A 249 18.31 5.58 4.00
N MET A 250 18.61 6.35 5.04
CA MET A 250 19.92 6.35 5.74
C MET A 250 20.11 5.21 6.75
N TYR A 251 19.35 4.12 6.65
CA TYR A 251 19.42 3.01 7.59
C TYR A 251 20.41 1.95 7.12
N GLU A 252 21.43 1.70 7.94
CA GLU A 252 22.50 0.71 7.70
C GLU A 252 22.42 -0.49 8.67
N GLY A 253 21.23 -0.82 9.16
CA GLY A 253 21.04 -1.93 10.09
C GLY A 253 21.22 -3.32 9.46
N ASN A 254 21.14 -4.35 10.30
CA ASN A 254 21.27 -5.75 9.93
C ASN A 254 20.03 -6.55 10.37
N PRO A 255 19.27 -7.16 9.45
CA PRO A 255 19.51 -7.22 8.01
C PRO A 255 19.31 -5.86 7.33
N PRO A 256 19.98 -5.61 6.18
CA PRO A 256 19.77 -4.38 5.44
C PRO A 256 18.40 -4.39 4.75
N LEU A 257 17.79 -3.20 4.57
CA LEU A 257 16.42 -3.07 4.04
C LEU A 257 16.22 -3.65 2.63
N HIS A 258 17.26 -3.66 1.79
CA HIS A 258 17.21 -4.25 0.46
C HIS A 258 17.23 -5.80 0.49
N ARG A 259 17.31 -6.43 1.66
CA ARG A 259 17.35 -7.88 1.87
C ARG A 259 16.25 -8.33 2.84
N GLY A 260 15.03 -7.94 2.54
CA GLY A 260 13.85 -8.22 3.34
C GLY A 260 13.66 -9.71 3.61
N LEU A 261 13.52 -10.07 4.89
CA LEU A 261 13.41 -11.46 5.35
C LEU A 261 12.09 -12.16 4.94
N TRP A 262 11.12 -11.38 4.48
CA TRP A 262 9.80 -11.85 4.05
C TRP A 262 9.60 -11.67 2.54
N ALA A 263 10.65 -11.35 1.78
CA ALA A 263 10.57 -11.31 0.33
C ALA A 263 10.10 -12.67 -0.19
N SER A 264 9.04 -12.68 -1.01
CA SER A 264 8.34 -13.85 -1.56
C SER A 264 7.51 -14.71 -0.60
N ASP A 265 7.29 -14.24 0.64
CA ASP A 265 6.36 -14.89 1.56
C ASP A 265 4.89 -14.62 1.17
N ARG A 266 3.98 -15.41 1.77
CA ARG A 266 2.53 -15.31 1.60
C ARG A 266 1.92 -14.41 2.65
N PHE A 267 1.00 -13.54 2.26
CA PHE A 267 0.40 -12.58 3.19
C PHE A 267 -1.09 -12.41 3.03
N ASP A 268 -1.75 -12.04 4.12
CA ASP A 268 -3.03 -11.37 4.07
C ASP A 268 -3.14 -10.32 5.18
N VAL A 269 -4.18 -9.49 5.09
CA VAL A 269 -4.50 -8.49 6.10
C VAL A 269 -5.92 -8.67 6.58
N VAL A 270 -6.09 -9.00 7.85
CA VAL A 270 -7.40 -9.32 8.45
C VAL A 270 -7.70 -8.41 9.65
N PRO A 271 -8.98 -8.23 10.01
CA PRO A 271 -9.35 -7.52 11.24
C PRO A 271 -8.82 -8.24 12.48
N LEU A 272 -8.30 -7.51 13.47
CA LEU A 272 -7.75 -8.10 14.70
C LEU A 272 -8.80 -8.88 15.49
N GLU A 273 -9.99 -8.29 15.67
CA GLU A 273 -11.11 -8.91 16.40
C GLU A 273 -11.53 -10.26 15.80
N ASP A 274 -11.58 -10.34 14.48
CA ASP A 274 -12.02 -11.54 13.77
C ASP A 274 -10.99 -12.69 13.83
N THR A 275 -9.72 -12.38 14.13
CA THR A 275 -8.63 -13.36 14.09
C THR A 275 -7.96 -13.62 15.44
N ALA A 276 -8.26 -12.85 16.49
CA ALA A 276 -7.53 -12.91 17.76
C ALA A 276 -7.53 -14.31 18.39
N GLU A 277 -8.68 -14.99 18.39
CA GLU A 277 -8.80 -16.36 18.89
C GLU A 277 -7.95 -17.34 18.07
N VAL A 278 -8.03 -17.25 16.74
CA VAL A 278 -7.26 -18.10 15.83
C VAL A 278 -5.76 -17.89 16.04
N LEU A 279 -5.29 -16.65 16.14
CA LEU A 279 -3.87 -16.36 16.34
C LEU A 279 -3.34 -16.99 17.63
N ARG A 280 -4.11 -16.87 18.72
CA ARG A 280 -3.76 -17.44 20.03
C ARG A 280 -3.81 -18.96 20.03
N ASP A 281 -4.92 -19.53 19.58
CA ASP A 281 -5.20 -20.97 19.72
C ASP A 281 -4.34 -21.81 18.76
N GLU A 282 -3.98 -21.23 17.61
CA GLU A 282 -3.09 -21.86 16.65
C GLU A 282 -1.60 -21.61 16.93
N GLY A 283 -1.25 -20.75 17.90
CA GLY A 283 0.14 -20.48 18.27
C GLY A 283 0.90 -19.67 17.21
N TRP A 284 0.27 -18.63 16.67
CA TRP A 284 0.95 -17.63 15.84
C TRP A 284 1.86 -16.75 16.70
N GLU A 285 3.01 -16.36 16.17
CA GLU A 285 3.96 -15.49 16.88
C GLU A 285 3.65 -14.01 16.62
N ASP A 286 3.47 -13.23 17.68
CA ASP A 286 3.36 -11.77 17.61
C ASP A 286 4.75 -11.13 17.50
N VAL A 287 5.11 -10.65 16.31
CA VAL A 287 6.40 -9.97 16.07
C VAL A 287 6.26 -8.44 16.06
N THR A 288 5.11 -7.91 16.51
CA THR A 288 4.80 -6.47 16.48
C THR A 288 5.86 -5.65 17.21
N ARG A 289 6.25 -6.07 18.42
CA ARG A 289 7.23 -5.35 19.25
C ARG A 289 8.63 -5.30 18.62
N GLU A 290 9.06 -6.40 18.00
CA GLU A 290 10.35 -6.46 17.29
C GLU A 290 10.36 -5.46 16.14
N LEU A 291 9.32 -5.51 15.31
CA LEU A 291 9.19 -4.66 14.12
C LEU A 291 9.00 -3.19 14.47
N ALA A 292 8.30 -2.89 15.56
CA ALA A 292 8.15 -1.54 16.06
C ALA A 292 9.51 -0.92 16.45
N LYS A 293 10.38 -1.71 17.09
CA LYS A 293 11.76 -1.27 17.42
C LYS A 293 12.61 -1.08 16.18
N GLU A 294 12.50 -1.98 15.21
CA GLU A 294 13.20 -1.84 13.93
C GLU A 294 12.76 -0.57 13.20
N MET A 295 11.44 -0.34 13.12
CA MET A 295 10.85 0.87 12.54
C MET A 295 11.37 2.14 13.23
N TYR A 296 11.44 2.13 14.56
CA TYR A 296 12.02 3.23 15.34
C TYR A 296 13.47 3.53 14.93
N GLU A 297 14.32 2.51 14.83
CA GLU A 297 15.72 2.71 14.45
C GLU A 297 15.86 3.19 12.99
N ILE A 298 14.97 2.78 12.10
CA ILE A 298 14.91 3.26 10.71
C ILE A 298 14.57 4.74 10.67
N TYR A 299 13.50 5.16 11.35
CA TYR A 299 13.14 6.57 11.40
C TYR A 299 14.24 7.43 12.07
N LYS A 300 14.82 6.94 13.16
CA LYS A 300 15.93 7.61 13.86
C LYS A 300 17.15 7.79 12.95
N ALA A 301 17.48 6.79 12.13
CA ALA A 301 18.54 6.89 11.14
C ALA A 301 18.21 7.93 10.05
N GLN A 302 16.96 7.95 9.56
CA GLN A 302 16.53 8.85 8.49
C GLN A 302 16.47 10.32 8.91
N TYR A 303 15.94 10.62 10.10
CA TYR A 303 15.66 12.00 10.54
C TYR A 303 16.67 12.54 11.56
N GLY A 304 17.56 11.70 12.09
CA GLY A 304 18.68 12.10 12.96
C GLY A 304 18.27 12.64 14.34
N ARG A 305 19.26 13.17 15.09
CA ARG A 305 19.12 13.62 16.50
C ARG A 305 18.31 14.92 16.72
N LYS A 306 17.68 15.50 15.69
CA LYS A 306 17.04 16.83 15.79
C LYS A 306 15.64 16.78 16.42
N VAL A 307 15.50 16.09 17.56
CA VAL A 307 14.22 15.79 18.26
C VAL A 307 13.58 14.51 17.71
N TYR A 308 14.23 13.37 17.98
CA TYR A 308 13.56 12.08 17.92
C TYR A 308 13.14 11.71 19.35
N PRO A 309 11.87 11.41 19.63
CA PRO A 309 11.42 11.00 20.95
C PRO A 309 12.14 9.72 21.35
N ALA A 310 12.26 9.51 22.65
CA ALA A 310 12.68 8.20 23.15
C ALA A 310 11.72 7.12 22.62
N TRP A 311 12.22 5.90 22.47
CA TRP A 311 11.36 4.73 22.27
C TRP A 311 10.24 4.74 23.32
N VAL A 312 9.00 4.74 22.85
CA VAL A 312 7.81 4.60 23.69
C VAL A 312 7.37 3.17 23.56
N GLU A 313 7.44 2.42 24.67
CA GLU A 313 6.90 1.06 24.71
C GLU A 313 5.40 1.11 24.39
N GLU A 314 4.90 0.08 23.70
CA GLU A 314 3.46 -0.07 23.48
C GLU A 314 2.74 0.05 24.84
N PRO A 315 1.69 0.89 24.96
CA PRO A 315 0.93 0.96 26.20
C PRO A 315 0.38 -0.44 26.53
N GLU A 316 0.55 -0.88 27.78
CA GLU A 316 -0.06 -2.13 28.24
C GLU A 316 -1.57 -2.03 27.99
N SER A 317 -2.13 -2.98 27.25
CA SER A 317 -3.57 -3.01 27.00
C SER A 317 -4.28 -3.25 28.33
N ASP A 318 -4.93 -2.22 28.87
CA ASP A 318 -5.80 -2.32 30.03
C ASP A 318 -7.01 -3.21 29.69
N GLU A 319 -6.84 -4.53 29.71
CA GLU A 319 -7.91 -5.51 29.47
C GLU A 319 -9.09 -5.38 30.46
N GLU A 320 -8.94 -4.61 31.54
CA GLU A 320 -9.98 -4.38 32.56
C GLU A 320 -10.82 -3.10 32.40
N SER A 321 -10.54 -2.21 31.44
CA SER A 321 -11.24 -0.90 31.36
C SER A 321 -12.35 -0.82 30.29
N ASN A 322 -12.61 -1.91 29.56
CA ASN A 322 -13.39 -1.85 28.32
C ASN A 322 -14.93 -1.79 28.47
N GLU A 323 -15.46 -1.38 29.62
CA GLU A 323 -16.90 -1.13 29.79
C GLU A 323 -17.32 0.35 29.70
N GLU A 324 -16.42 1.34 29.70
CA GLU A 324 -16.86 2.76 29.77
C GLU A 324 -16.10 3.80 28.92
N ALA A 325 -15.30 3.40 27.92
CA ALA A 325 -14.66 4.36 27.00
C ALA A 325 -15.64 4.86 25.90
N SER A 326 -16.74 5.46 26.32
CA SER A 326 -17.54 6.39 25.53
C SER A 326 -16.69 7.62 25.20
N LEU A 327 -16.32 7.78 23.92
CA LEU A 327 -16.04 9.04 23.22
C LEU A 327 -15.87 10.29 24.11
N VAL A 328 -14.68 10.48 24.68
CA VAL A 328 -14.25 11.81 25.13
C VAL A 328 -12.91 12.13 24.47
N PRO A 329 -12.80 13.20 23.67
CA PRO A 329 -11.51 13.64 23.18
C PRO A 329 -10.66 14.08 24.37
N VAL A 330 -9.48 13.49 24.51
CA VAL A 330 -8.46 13.88 25.49
C VAL A 330 -8.18 15.37 25.30
N ARG A 331 -8.62 16.20 26.24
CA ARG A 331 -8.29 17.62 26.29
C ARG A 331 -6.79 17.75 26.54
N VAL A 332 -6.09 18.29 25.55
CA VAL A 332 -4.74 18.84 25.71
C VAL A 332 -4.76 19.83 26.86
N LEU A 333 -4.07 19.51 27.96
CA LEU A 333 -3.80 20.46 29.04
C LEU A 333 -2.81 21.49 28.51
N THR A 334 -3.32 22.68 28.19
CA THR A 334 -2.51 23.88 27.97
C THR A 334 -1.74 24.21 29.25
N LEU A 335 -0.41 24.21 29.16
CA LEU A 335 0.47 24.74 30.19
C LEU A 335 0.15 26.23 30.40
N ALA A 336 -0.41 26.53 31.56
CA ALA A 336 -0.63 27.88 32.03
C ALA A 336 0.71 28.60 32.22
N SER A 337 0.75 29.82 31.71
CA SER A 337 1.73 30.86 32.00
C SER A 337 2.07 30.98 33.48
N CYS A 338 3.35 30.94 33.84
CA CYS A 338 3.84 31.46 35.12
C CYS A 338 4.03 32.99 35.02
N PRO A 339 3.43 33.81 35.91
CA PRO A 339 3.87 35.18 36.14
C PRO A 339 5.08 35.19 37.07
N GLY A 340 5.95 36.19 36.91
CA GLY A 340 7.32 36.19 37.43
C GLY A 340 7.49 36.42 38.93
N PHE A 341 8.75 36.28 39.33
CA PHE A 341 9.48 37.14 40.27
C PHE A 341 10.97 37.12 39.91
#